data_AF-A0A246ABB1-F1
#
_entry.id   AF-A0A246ABB1-F1
#
_cell.length_a   1.000
_cell.length_b   1.000
_cell.length_c   1.000
_cell.angle_alpha   90.00
_cell.angle_beta   90.00
_cell.angle_gamma   90.00
#
_symmetry.space_group_name_H-M   'P 1'
#
loop_
_entity.id
_entity.type
_entity.pdbx_description
1 polymer ?
#
loop_
_entity_poly.entity_id
_entity_poly.type
_entity_poly.pdbx_seq_one_letter_code
_entity_poly.pdbx_strand_id
1 'polypeptide(L)'
;MKFLPLILTILFSQIASAQKSFVFPKVKLQGSAVEQLQLKNWTVIETAQGDLNNDQAADLALVFESNQTIEETRTYGDNNSEIIKETQKPRILAIYFKDKTTGNYHLSTQNNDFILRSEEGGKLGDPLQQVEIKDQQLFLRFRGGSEWRWELGYTFKFQQKDWFLTSAINLYFNQNTGDMTERIYDFNSRQLFTTIGNLHQRDIANQKTSEVLFFSQLRTFKTFKKPWAWEIMPNVYL
;
A
#
# COMPACT_ATOMS: atom_id res chain seq x y z
N MET A 1 39.08 -64.71 -3.82
CA MET A 1 39.42 -63.43 -3.15
C MET A 1 39.07 -62.30 -4.11
N LYS A 2 37.92 -61.64 -3.94
CA LYS A 2 37.51 -60.50 -4.77
C LYS A 2 37.38 -59.29 -3.85
N PHE A 3 38.22 -58.29 -4.12
CA PHE A 3 38.36 -57.05 -3.37
C PHE A 3 37.16 -56.13 -3.63
N LEU A 4 36.61 -55.55 -2.56
CA LEU A 4 35.57 -54.52 -2.59
C LEU A 4 36.25 -53.14 -2.59
N PRO A 5 36.01 -52.24 -3.55
CA PRO A 5 36.55 -50.88 -3.44
C PRO A 5 35.59 -50.02 -2.61
N LEU A 6 36.15 -49.42 -1.55
CA LEU A 6 35.50 -48.42 -0.71
C LEU A 6 35.46 -47.09 -1.48
N ILE A 7 34.28 -46.66 -1.93
CA ILE A 7 34.08 -45.34 -2.54
C ILE A 7 33.88 -44.31 -1.43
N LEU A 8 34.90 -43.48 -1.20
CA LEU A 8 34.85 -42.33 -0.31
C LEU A 8 34.14 -41.18 -1.03
N THR A 9 32.88 -40.91 -0.66
CA THR A 9 32.12 -39.76 -1.16
C THR A 9 32.48 -38.52 -0.35
N ILE A 10 33.16 -37.56 -0.99
CA ILE A 10 33.44 -36.24 -0.44
C ILE A 10 32.16 -35.40 -0.56
N LEU A 11 31.46 -35.19 0.56
CA LEU A 11 30.33 -34.27 0.65
C LEU A 11 30.85 -32.82 0.64
N PHE A 12 30.77 -32.16 -0.51
CA PHE A 12 30.87 -30.71 -0.61
C PHE A 12 29.60 -30.10 0.00
N SER A 13 29.68 -29.61 1.24
CA SER A 13 28.63 -28.79 1.83
C SER A 13 28.63 -27.42 1.15
N GLN A 14 27.67 -27.22 0.24
CA GLN A 14 27.36 -25.87 -0.22
C GLN A 14 26.75 -25.09 0.94
N ILE A 15 27.52 -24.17 1.50
CA ILE A 15 26.98 -23.15 2.42
C ILE A 15 26.19 -22.19 1.53
N ALA A 16 24.91 -22.48 1.33
CA ALA A 16 23.97 -21.51 0.81
C ALA A 16 23.85 -20.39 1.86
N SER A 17 24.52 -19.26 1.65
CA SER A 17 24.24 -18.05 2.40
C SER A 17 22.80 -17.63 2.08
N ALA A 18 21.88 -17.95 2.99
CA ALA A 18 20.53 -17.41 2.95
C ALA A 18 20.65 -15.88 3.01
N GLN A 19 20.36 -15.22 1.89
CA GLN A 19 20.35 -13.76 1.80
C GLN A 19 19.30 -13.26 2.80
N LYS A 20 19.74 -12.58 3.87
CA LYS A 20 18.86 -12.13 4.94
C LYS A 20 17.94 -11.04 4.38
N SER A 21 16.63 -11.30 4.37
CA SER A 21 15.64 -10.32 3.91
C SER A 21 15.80 -9.00 4.66
N PHE A 22 15.57 -7.89 3.95
CA PHE A 22 15.62 -6.56 4.55
C PHE A 22 14.69 -6.45 5.76
N VAL A 23 15.20 -5.81 6.82
CA VAL A 23 14.44 -5.58 8.05
C VAL A 23 14.12 -4.10 8.16
N PHE A 24 12.85 -3.76 8.06
CA PHE A 24 12.38 -2.40 8.26
C PHE A 24 12.66 -1.93 9.69
N PRO A 25 13.13 -0.68 9.88
CA PRO A 25 13.24 -0.12 11.21
C PRO A 25 11.87 0.01 11.87
N LYS A 26 11.85 -0.04 13.19
CA LYS A 26 10.67 0.34 13.97
C LYS A 26 10.65 1.86 14.10
N VAL A 27 9.51 2.46 13.77
CA VAL A 27 9.30 3.90 13.96
C VAL A 27 9.30 4.24 15.46
N LYS A 28 9.58 5.49 15.81
CA LYS A 28 9.48 5.95 17.21
C LYS A 28 8.04 5.76 17.70
N LEU A 29 7.88 5.26 18.91
CA LEU A 29 6.55 4.98 19.49
C LEU A 29 5.82 6.25 19.94
N GLN A 30 6.58 7.31 20.27
CA GLN A 30 6.02 8.57 20.71
C GLN A 30 6.97 9.75 20.43
N GLY A 31 6.42 10.96 20.42
CA GLY A 31 7.17 12.21 20.28
C GLY A 31 6.23 13.42 20.36
N SER A 32 6.72 14.57 20.80
CA SER A 32 5.90 15.79 20.89
C SER A 32 5.78 16.55 19.57
N ALA A 33 6.62 16.23 18.58
CA ALA A 33 6.67 16.86 17.26
C ALA A 33 7.30 15.92 16.22
N VAL A 34 7.17 16.26 14.93
CA VAL A 34 7.66 15.44 13.80
C VAL A 34 9.17 15.22 13.87
N GLU A 35 9.92 16.22 14.32
CA GLU A 35 11.38 16.17 14.45
C GLU A 35 11.84 15.06 15.40
N GLN A 36 11.06 14.80 16.46
CA GLN A 36 11.35 13.74 17.44
C GLN A 36 10.94 12.35 16.94
N LEU A 37 10.11 12.27 15.89
CA LEU A 37 9.67 11.03 15.26
C LEU A 37 10.57 10.59 14.10
N GLN A 38 11.59 11.38 13.73
CA GLN A 38 12.48 11.09 12.62
C GLN A 38 13.28 9.79 12.81
N LEU A 39 13.57 9.15 11.68
CA LEU A 39 14.41 7.95 11.60
C LEU A 39 15.73 8.26 10.92
N LYS A 40 16.82 7.74 11.48
CA LYS A 40 18.15 7.88 10.88
C LYS A 40 18.17 7.19 9.51
N ASN A 41 18.66 7.90 8.49
CA ASN A 41 18.72 7.45 7.09
C ASN A 41 17.36 7.29 6.39
N TRP A 42 16.31 7.95 6.90
CA TRP A 42 15.01 8.04 6.23
C TRP A 42 14.56 9.49 6.19
N THR A 43 13.83 9.84 5.14
CA THR A 43 13.28 11.17 4.92
C THR A 43 11.76 11.10 5.00
N VAL A 44 11.12 12.04 5.69
CA VAL A 44 9.65 12.20 5.61
C VAL A 44 9.33 12.85 4.27
N ILE A 45 8.60 12.14 3.42
CA ILE A 45 8.23 12.62 2.08
C ILE A 45 6.78 13.11 1.99
N GLU A 46 5.92 12.65 2.90
CA GLU A 46 4.53 13.11 3.02
C GLU A 46 4.13 13.25 4.49
N THR A 47 3.28 14.23 4.77
CA THR A 47 2.71 14.50 6.09
C THR A 47 1.26 14.92 5.96
N ALA A 48 0.37 14.25 6.69
CA ALA A 48 -1.02 14.64 6.82
C ALA A 48 -1.40 14.82 8.29
N GLN A 49 -2.27 15.80 8.55
CA GLN A 49 -2.80 16.08 9.87
C GLN A 49 -4.31 16.20 9.83
N GLY A 50 -4.96 15.72 10.88
CA GLY A 50 -6.41 15.79 11.06
C GLY A 50 -6.87 14.83 12.13
N ASP A 51 -8.11 14.94 12.57
CA ASP A 51 -8.68 14.05 13.59
C ASP A 51 -9.08 12.70 12.97
N LEU A 52 -8.42 11.61 13.37
CA LEU A 52 -8.66 10.24 12.88
C LEU A 52 -9.49 9.39 13.84
N ASN A 53 -9.51 9.72 15.13
CA ASN A 53 -10.13 8.94 16.19
C ASN A 53 -11.37 9.62 16.81
N ASN A 54 -11.78 10.75 16.24
CA ASN A 54 -12.89 11.60 16.68
C ASN A 54 -12.72 12.13 18.10
N ASP A 55 -11.47 12.33 18.53
CA ASP A 55 -11.20 12.93 19.83
C ASP A 55 -11.10 14.46 19.76
N GLN A 56 -11.02 15.10 18.58
CA GLN A 56 -10.79 16.54 18.31
C GLN A 56 -9.33 17.01 18.49
N ALA A 57 -8.35 16.12 18.58
CA ALA A 57 -6.95 16.43 18.43
C ALA A 57 -6.51 16.14 16.99
N ALA A 58 -5.60 16.96 16.47
CA ALA A 58 -5.02 16.70 15.16
C ALA A 58 -3.99 15.57 15.27
N ASP A 59 -4.37 14.39 14.79
CA ASP A 59 -3.53 13.23 14.60
C ASP A 59 -2.59 13.42 13.41
N LEU A 60 -1.68 12.47 13.20
CA LEU A 60 -0.58 12.60 12.25
C LEU A 60 -0.40 11.30 11.44
N ALA A 61 -0.32 11.41 10.13
CA ALA A 61 0.18 10.36 9.25
C ALA A 61 1.46 10.83 8.56
N LEU A 62 2.51 10.00 8.62
CA LEU A 62 3.80 10.24 8.01
C LEU A 62 4.14 9.14 7.02
N VAL A 63 4.69 9.52 5.87
CA VAL A 63 5.38 8.57 4.98
C VAL A 63 6.87 8.83 5.04
N PHE A 64 7.61 7.82 5.46
CA PHE A 64 9.07 7.83 5.40
C PHE A 64 9.54 7.10 4.14
N GLU A 65 10.55 7.62 3.47
CA GLU A 65 11.31 6.94 2.42
C GLU A 65 12.76 6.74 2.86
N SER A 66 13.30 5.55 2.61
CA SER A 66 14.70 5.25 2.88
C SER A 66 15.63 6.09 1.99
N ASN A 67 16.70 6.63 2.58
CA ASN A 67 17.74 7.31 1.81
C ASN A 67 18.62 6.32 1.03
N GLN A 68 18.47 5.02 1.28
CA GLN A 68 19.20 3.93 0.63
C GLN A 68 18.27 3.06 -0.21
N THR A 69 18.73 2.67 -1.39
CA THR A 69 18.12 1.60 -2.18
C THR A 69 18.54 0.24 -1.63
N ILE A 70 17.61 -0.70 -1.60
CA ILE A 70 17.85 -2.08 -1.21
C ILE A 70 17.24 -3.03 -2.24
N GLU A 71 17.65 -4.29 -2.22
CA GLU A 71 16.87 -5.35 -2.85
C GLU A 71 15.66 -5.68 -1.97
N GLU A 72 14.46 -5.47 -2.51
CA GLU A 72 13.18 -5.81 -1.90
C GLU A 72 12.47 -6.85 -2.78
N THR A 73 11.94 -7.91 -2.16
CA THR A 73 11.02 -8.83 -2.84
C THR A 73 9.62 -8.23 -2.79
N ARG A 74 9.05 -7.88 -3.94
CA ARG A 74 7.68 -7.38 -4.06
C ARG A 74 6.93 -8.21 -5.10
N THR A 75 5.75 -8.71 -4.75
CA THR A 75 4.89 -9.48 -5.66
C THR A 75 3.76 -8.62 -6.19
N TYR A 76 3.59 -8.46 -7.50
CA TYR A 76 2.54 -7.61 -8.07
C TYR A 76 1.36 -8.45 -8.57
N GLY A 77 0.13 -8.12 -8.18
CA GLY A 77 -1.06 -8.91 -8.51
C GLY A 77 -1.41 -9.93 -7.42
N ASP A 78 -1.91 -11.10 -7.81
CA ASP A 78 -2.56 -12.12 -6.97
C ASP A 78 -1.71 -12.77 -5.85
N ASN A 79 -0.52 -12.25 -5.58
CA ASN A 79 0.51 -12.80 -4.71
C ASN A 79 1.06 -14.18 -5.14
N ASN A 80 0.63 -14.73 -6.29
CA ASN A 80 1.15 -15.98 -6.87
C ASN A 80 2.01 -15.73 -8.12
N SER A 81 1.95 -14.52 -8.69
CA SER A 81 2.86 -14.06 -9.74
C SER A 81 4.32 -14.06 -9.29
N GLU A 82 5.23 -14.09 -10.26
CA GLU A 82 6.68 -14.14 -10.03
C GLU A 82 7.12 -13.09 -9.00
N ILE A 83 7.89 -13.55 -8.01
CA ILE A 83 8.58 -12.67 -7.06
C ILE A 83 9.54 -11.79 -7.87
N ILE A 84 9.19 -10.52 -8.05
CA ILE A 84 10.10 -9.55 -8.65
C ILE A 84 11.01 -9.06 -7.52
N LYS A 85 12.31 -9.34 -7.66
CA LYS A 85 13.33 -8.67 -6.86
C LYS A 85 13.59 -7.33 -7.49
N GLU A 86 13.30 -6.26 -6.77
CA GLU A 86 13.51 -4.90 -7.25
C GLU A 86 14.51 -4.19 -6.35
N THR A 87 15.38 -3.39 -6.97
CA THR A 87 16.29 -2.50 -6.22
C THR A 87 15.64 -1.13 -6.12
N GLN A 88 15.07 -0.81 -4.96
CA GLN A 88 14.26 0.41 -4.77
C GLN A 88 14.45 0.98 -3.36
N LYS A 89 13.92 2.18 -3.13
CA LYS A 89 13.86 2.82 -1.81
C LYS A 89 12.57 2.40 -1.09
N PRO A 90 12.65 1.68 0.05
CA PRO A 90 11.46 1.30 0.78
C PRO A 90 10.78 2.50 1.41
N ARG A 91 9.47 2.37 1.64
CA ARG A 91 8.63 3.35 2.31
C ARG A 91 7.91 2.76 3.52
N ILE A 92 7.68 3.59 4.53
CA ILE A 92 6.94 3.25 5.74
C ILE A 92 5.81 4.27 5.90
N LEU A 93 4.58 3.78 6.06
CA LEU A 93 3.47 4.56 6.60
C LEU A 93 3.46 4.42 8.12
N ALA A 94 3.47 5.53 8.83
CA ALA A 94 3.29 5.57 10.27
C ALA A 94 2.14 6.51 10.62
N ILE A 95 1.19 6.02 11.42
CA ILE A 95 0.04 6.80 11.88
C ILE A 95 0.12 6.94 13.39
N TYR A 96 -0.05 8.17 13.88
CA TYR A 96 0.06 8.53 15.27
C TYR A 96 -1.21 9.23 15.74
N PHE A 97 -1.70 8.86 16.91
CA PHE A 97 -2.74 9.61 17.61
C PHE A 97 -2.14 10.64 18.54
N LYS A 98 -2.75 11.82 18.62
CA LYS A 98 -2.32 12.87 19.53
C LYS A 98 -3.04 12.75 20.86
N ASP A 99 -2.30 12.57 21.94
CA ASP A 99 -2.85 12.68 23.28
C ASP A 99 -3.12 14.16 23.59
N LYS A 100 -4.40 14.49 23.79
CA LYS A 100 -4.84 15.87 24.10
C LYS A 100 -4.24 16.46 25.37
N THR A 101 -3.97 15.62 26.36
CA THR A 101 -3.58 16.07 27.70
C THR A 101 -2.10 16.44 27.71
N THR A 102 -1.28 15.58 27.12
CA THR A 102 0.17 15.72 27.09
C THR A 102 0.67 16.46 25.84
N GLY A 103 -0.14 16.50 24.78
CA GLY A 103 0.25 17.01 23.46
C GLY A 103 1.13 16.05 22.66
N ASN A 104 1.47 14.87 23.20
CA ASN A 104 2.35 13.91 22.56
C ASN A 104 1.62 13.06 21.51
N TYR A 105 2.32 12.74 20.44
CA TYR A 105 1.90 11.73 19.48
C TYR A 105 2.28 10.34 19.98
N HIS A 106 1.38 9.37 19.79
CA HIS A 106 1.56 7.95 20.10
C HIS A 106 1.28 7.09 18.88
N LEU A 107 2.17 6.16 18.56
CA LEU A 107 2.06 5.31 17.39
C LEU A 107 0.79 4.44 17.47
N SER A 108 -0.07 4.58 16.47
CA SER A 108 -1.24 3.73 16.26
C SER A 108 -0.88 2.50 15.42
N THR A 109 -0.22 2.73 14.27
CA THR A 109 0.22 1.64 13.39
C THR A 109 1.42 2.03 12.56
N GLN A 110 2.23 1.03 12.20
CA GLN A 110 3.28 1.10 11.20
C GLN A 110 2.94 0.07 10.12
N ASN A 111 2.91 0.50 8.85
CA ASN A 111 2.80 -0.38 7.70
C ASN A 111 3.97 -0.13 6.74
N ASN A 112 4.59 -1.21 6.28
CA ASN A 112 5.81 -1.15 5.46
C ASN A 112 5.57 -1.50 3.99
N ASP A 113 4.35 -1.92 3.65
CA ASP A 113 4.04 -2.58 2.39
C ASP A 113 3.15 -1.72 1.49
N PHE A 114 2.21 -0.99 2.10
CA PHE A 114 1.04 -0.39 1.44
C PHE A 114 1.39 0.81 0.56
N ILE A 115 2.40 1.60 0.98
CA ILE A 115 2.85 2.76 0.21
C ILE A 115 3.75 2.28 -0.91
N LEU A 116 3.29 2.52 -2.14
CA LEU A 116 4.05 2.25 -3.36
C LEU A 116 5.35 3.07 -3.38
N ARG A 117 6.46 2.46 -3.83
CA ARG A 117 7.80 3.04 -3.97
C ARG A 117 7.88 3.94 -5.19
N SER A 118 8.90 4.80 -5.24
CA SER A 118 9.10 5.80 -6.30
C SER A 118 9.16 5.21 -7.71
N GLU A 119 9.57 3.94 -7.86
CA GLU A 119 9.72 3.30 -9.17
C GLU A 119 8.48 2.47 -9.57
N GLU A 120 7.46 2.36 -8.71
CA GLU A 120 6.26 1.53 -8.95
C GLU A 120 5.19 2.24 -9.82
N GLY A 121 5.43 3.46 -10.31
CA GLY A 121 4.47 4.23 -11.13
C GLY A 121 4.69 4.15 -12.65
N GLY A 122 5.65 3.35 -13.13
CA GLY A 122 5.92 3.19 -14.55
C GLY A 122 6.56 4.42 -15.19
N LYS A 123 6.15 4.81 -16.40
CA LYS A 123 6.73 5.97 -17.10
C LYS A 123 6.41 7.31 -16.44
N LEU A 124 5.42 7.35 -15.54
CA LEU A 124 5.04 8.55 -14.79
C LEU A 124 5.96 8.81 -13.58
N GLY A 125 6.82 7.86 -13.20
CA GLY A 125 7.71 7.99 -12.05
C GLY A 125 7.02 7.66 -10.73
N ASP A 126 7.19 8.52 -9.72
CA ASP A 126 6.68 8.27 -8.37
C ASP A 126 5.15 8.21 -8.32
N PRO A 127 4.57 7.06 -7.91
CA PRO A 127 3.14 6.89 -7.92
C PRO A 127 2.43 7.56 -6.75
N LEU A 128 3.10 7.91 -5.65
CA LEU A 128 2.42 8.51 -4.49
C LEU A 128 1.96 9.93 -4.84
N GLN A 129 0.65 10.17 -4.78
CA GLN A 129 0.06 11.47 -5.13
C GLN A 129 -0.46 12.23 -3.92
N GLN A 130 -1.00 11.52 -2.94
CA GLN A 130 -1.63 12.15 -1.79
C GLN A 130 -1.69 11.23 -0.58
N VAL A 131 -1.42 11.83 0.58
CA VAL A 131 -1.84 11.33 1.89
C VAL A 131 -2.66 12.44 2.53
N GLU A 132 -3.92 12.17 2.86
CA GLU A 132 -4.82 13.17 3.43
C GLU A 132 -5.58 12.57 4.61
N ILE A 133 -5.78 13.38 5.66
CA ILE A 133 -6.69 13.05 6.76
C ILE A 133 -7.86 14.01 6.66
N LYS A 134 -9.06 13.46 6.46
CA LYS A 134 -10.28 14.24 6.36
C LYS A 134 -11.48 13.40 6.81
N ASP A 135 -12.47 14.03 7.42
CA ASP A 135 -13.72 13.38 7.84
C ASP A 135 -13.48 12.06 8.63
N GLN A 136 -12.52 12.08 9.56
CA GLN A 136 -12.10 10.92 10.39
C GLN A 136 -11.61 9.71 9.58
N GLN A 137 -11.05 9.96 8.40
CA GLN A 137 -10.55 8.94 7.49
C GLN A 137 -9.18 9.32 6.94
N LEU A 138 -8.37 8.30 6.69
CA LEU A 138 -7.11 8.40 5.98
C LEU A 138 -7.34 8.07 4.51
N PHE A 139 -7.01 9.00 3.63
CA PHE A 139 -7.03 8.83 2.18
C PHE A 139 -5.62 8.66 1.66
N LEU A 140 -5.42 7.63 0.85
CA LEU A 140 -4.19 7.38 0.11
C LEU A 140 -4.52 7.40 -1.38
N ARG A 141 -3.75 8.15 -2.17
CA ARG A 141 -3.92 8.24 -3.63
C ARG A 141 -2.62 7.94 -4.35
N PHE A 142 -2.74 7.13 -5.40
CA PHE A 142 -1.63 6.74 -6.26
C PHE A 142 -2.01 6.95 -7.73
N ARG A 143 -1.02 7.24 -8.58
CA ARG A 143 -1.20 7.34 -10.03
C ARG A 143 0.03 6.83 -10.75
N GLY A 144 -0.15 6.11 -11.85
CA GLY A 144 0.99 5.70 -12.67
C GLY A 144 0.57 5.24 -14.06
N GLY A 145 1.46 4.52 -14.73
CA GLY A 145 1.26 3.95 -16.05
C GLY A 145 2.11 4.61 -17.14
N SER A 146 1.56 4.68 -18.34
CA SER A 146 2.18 5.36 -19.49
C SER A 146 1.09 6.00 -20.37
N GLU A 147 0.90 5.53 -21.60
CA GLU A 147 -0.24 5.92 -22.44
C GLU A 147 -1.56 5.52 -21.78
N TRP A 148 -1.61 4.29 -21.28
CA TRP A 148 -2.63 3.87 -20.33
C TRP A 148 -2.18 4.21 -18.91
N ARG A 149 -3.00 5.01 -18.23
CA ARG A 149 -2.78 5.47 -16.87
C ARG A 149 -3.73 4.74 -15.92
N TRP A 150 -3.28 4.57 -14.69
CA TRP A 150 -4.12 4.12 -13.59
C TRP A 150 -4.09 5.14 -12.45
N GLU A 151 -5.20 5.24 -11.73
CA GLU A 151 -5.33 5.97 -10.48
C GLU A 151 -5.97 5.05 -9.44
N LEU A 152 -5.35 4.98 -8.28
CA LEU A 152 -5.83 4.19 -7.16
C LEU A 152 -6.15 5.11 -5.99
N GLY A 153 -7.27 4.86 -5.35
CA GLY A 153 -7.63 5.49 -4.09
C GLY A 153 -8.00 4.46 -3.05
N TYR A 154 -7.48 4.62 -1.84
CA TYR A 154 -7.86 3.80 -0.69
C TYR A 154 -8.26 4.72 0.45
N THR A 155 -9.33 4.35 1.15
CA THR A 155 -9.84 5.09 2.30
C THR A 155 -9.89 4.16 3.50
N PHE A 156 -9.17 4.50 4.55
CA PHE A 156 -9.13 3.75 5.80
C PHE A 156 -9.78 4.55 6.93
N LYS A 157 -10.56 3.86 7.77
CA LYS A 157 -11.15 4.40 8.98
C LYS A 157 -10.64 3.65 10.20
N PHE A 158 -10.25 4.39 11.23
CA PHE A 158 -9.95 3.78 12.52
C PHE A 158 -11.25 3.49 13.27
N GLN A 159 -11.48 2.22 13.60
CA GLN A 159 -12.64 1.78 14.36
C GLN A 159 -12.32 0.46 15.04
N GLN A 160 -12.95 0.15 16.17
CA GLN A 160 -12.73 -1.12 16.89
C GLN A 160 -11.24 -1.42 17.15
N LYS A 161 -10.43 -0.38 17.38
CA LYS A 161 -8.97 -0.45 17.60
C LYS A 161 -8.16 -0.99 16.41
N ASP A 162 -8.67 -0.92 15.18
CA ASP A 162 -7.94 -1.25 13.97
C ASP A 162 -8.30 -0.31 12.80
N TRP A 163 -7.52 -0.40 11.72
CA TRP A 163 -7.63 0.44 10.53
C TRP A 163 -8.33 -0.32 9.42
N PHE A 164 -9.62 -0.08 9.20
CA PHE A 164 -10.42 -0.81 8.22
C PHE A 164 -10.52 -0.05 6.89
N LEU A 165 -10.32 -0.76 5.78
CA LEU A 165 -10.57 -0.23 4.44
C LEU A 165 -12.09 -0.09 4.23
N THR A 166 -12.56 1.14 4.08
CA THR A 166 -13.99 1.47 3.93
C THR A 166 -14.38 1.75 2.49
N SER A 167 -13.43 2.22 1.68
CA SER A 167 -13.63 2.41 0.24
C SER A 167 -12.33 2.27 -0.54
N ALA A 168 -12.44 1.83 -1.79
CA ALA A 168 -11.36 1.89 -2.77
C ALA A 168 -11.88 2.40 -4.12
N ILE A 169 -11.00 3.00 -4.93
CA ILE A 169 -11.27 3.44 -6.29
C ILE A 169 -10.12 2.96 -7.17
N ASN A 170 -10.44 2.42 -8.35
CA ASN A 170 -9.49 2.09 -9.40
C ASN A 170 -10.00 2.67 -10.72
N LEU A 171 -9.30 3.66 -11.25
CA LEU A 171 -9.56 4.23 -12.55
C LEU A 171 -8.42 3.83 -13.49
N TYR A 172 -8.74 3.20 -14.61
CA TYR A 172 -7.80 2.90 -15.68
C TYR A 172 -8.25 3.58 -16.97
N PHE A 173 -7.38 4.32 -17.62
CA PHE A 173 -7.77 5.11 -18.78
C PHE A 173 -6.63 5.35 -19.77
N ASN A 174 -6.98 5.55 -21.04
CA ASN A 174 -6.04 5.97 -22.06
C ASN A 174 -5.97 7.50 -22.10
N GLN A 175 -4.78 8.07 -21.95
CA GLN A 175 -4.60 9.53 -21.91
C GLN A 175 -4.90 10.22 -23.25
N ASN A 176 -4.84 9.51 -24.37
CA ASN A 176 -5.00 10.06 -25.71
C ASN A 176 -6.44 9.94 -26.21
N THR A 177 -7.06 8.76 -26.03
CA THR A 177 -8.44 8.50 -26.50
C THR A 177 -9.48 8.89 -25.45
N GLY A 178 -9.11 8.89 -24.16
CA GLY A 178 -10.02 9.09 -23.04
C GLY A 178 -10.78 7.83 -22.61
N ASP A 179 -10.62 6.70 -23.33
CA ASP A 179 -11.29 5.44 -22.99
C ASP A 179 -10.94 5.03 -21.56
N MET A 180 -11.94 4.59 -20.79
CA MET A 180 -11.76 4.35 -19.37
C MET A 180 -12.60 3.19 -18.83
N THR A 181 -12.10 2.62 -17.73
CA THR A 181 -12.87 1.80 -16.78
C THR A 181 -12.62 2.33 -15.37
N GLU A 182 -13.68 2.68 -14.66
CA GLU A 182 -13.63 3.15 -13.27
C GLU A 182 -14.37 2.13 -12.40
N ARG A 183 -13.76 1.74 -11.30
CA ARG A 183 -14.34 0.86 -10.29
C ARG A 183 -14.31 1.56 -8.94
N ILE A 184 -15.48 1.73 -8.34
CA ILE A 184 -15.65 2.29 -7.00
C ILE A 184 -16.18 1.20 -6.10
N TYR A 185 -15.40 0.88 -5.07
CA TYR A 185 -15.69 -0.12 -4.07
C TYR A 185 -16.14 0.61 -2.80
N ASP A 186 -17.40 0.39 -2.41
CA ASP A 186 -17.93 0.81 -1.12
C ASP A 186 -18.16 -0.43 -0.27
N PHE A 187 -17.28 -0.63 0.71
CA PHE A 187 -17.32 -1.80 1.56
C PHE A 187 -18.37 -1.70 2.67
N ASN A 188 -18.82 -0.48 2.99
CA ASN A 188 -19.87 -0.30 3.98
C ASN A 188 -21.22 -0.73 3.40
N SER A 189 -21.52 -0.33 2.16
CA SER A 189 -22.73 -0.76 1.44
C SER A 189 -22.57 -2.12 0.73
N ARG A 190 -21.34 -2.65 0.66
CA ARG A 190 -20.97 -3.88 -0.07
C ARG A 190 -21.28 -3.78 -1.56
N GLN A 191 -21.04 -2.61 -2.15
CA GLN A 191 -21.30 -2.36 -3.56
C GLN A 191 -20.01 -2.07 -4.33
N LEU A 192 -19.90 -2.69 -5.50
CA LEU A 192 -18.95 -2.32 -6.54
C LEU A 192 -19.73 -1.61 -7.63
N PHE A 193 -19.35 -0.37 -7.94
CA PHE A 193 -19.82 0.33 -9.12
C PHE A 193 -18.76 0.28 -10.19
N THR A 194 -19.12 -0.17 -11.39
CA THR A 194 -18.23 -0.15 -12.55
C THR A 194 -18.79 0.83 -13.58
N THR A 195 -17.98 1.79 -13.99
CA THR A 195 -18.27 2.68 -15.11
C THR A 195 -17.32 2.32 -16.25
N ILE A 196 -17.83 2.15 -17.46
CA ILE A 196 -17.04 1.99 -18.69
C ILE A 196 -17.46 3.08 -19.67
N GLY A 197 -16.51 3.72 -20.33
CA GLY A 197 -16.81 4.76 -21.31
C GLY A 197 -15.61 5.64 -21.61
N ASN A 198 -15.80 6.96 -21.58
CA ASN A 198 -14.79 7.94 -21.97
C ASN A 198 -14.73 9.14 -21.02
N LEU A 199 -13.52 9.52 -20.58
CA LEU A 199 -13.29 10.62 -19.64
C LEU A 199 -13.74 11.98 -20.16
N HIS A 200 -13.74 12.18 -21.47
CA HIS A 200 -14.12 13.44 -22.12
C HIS A 200 -15.60 13.51 -22.47
N GLN A 201 -16.33 12.40 -22.39
CA GLN A 201 -17.74 12.30 -22.82
C GLN A 201 -18.60 11.59 -21.76
N ARG A 202 -18.40 11.95 -20.48
CA ARG A 202 -19.01 11.23 -19.35
C ARG A 202 -20.54 11.16 -19.40
N ASP A 203 -21.21 12.21 -19.87
CA ASP A 203 -22.68 12.32 -19.82
C ASP A 203 -23.40 11.56 -20.94
N ILE A 204 -22.67 11.09 -21.96
CA ILE A 204 -23.27 10.52 -23.19
C ILE A 204 -22.81 9.07 -23.39
N ALA A 205 -21.55 8.76 -23.09
CA ALA A 205 -20.94 7.48 -23.45
C ALA A 205 -20.77 6.50 -22.27
N ASN A 206 -20.94 6.95 -21.02
CA ASN A 206 -20.63 6.11 -19.88
C ASN A 206 -21.79 5.18 -19.52
N GLN A 207 -21.49 3.89 -19.44
CA GLN A 207 -22.38 2.88 -18.90
C GLN A 207 -21.94 2.55 -17.48
N LYS A 208 -22.88 2.58 -16.53
CA LYS A 208 -22.64 2.27 -15.12
C LYS A 208 -23.40 1.01 -14.72
N THR A 209 -22.70 0.04 -14.14
CA THR A 209 -23.26 -1.16 -13.54
C THR A 209 -22.93 -1.21 -12.05
N SER A 210 -23.66 -2.04 -11.31
CA SER A 210 -23.40 -2.28 -9.89
C SER A 210 -23.47 -3.77 -9.57
N GLU A 211 -22.55 -4.23 -8.74
CA GLU A 211 -22.45 -5.61 -8.27
C GLU A 211 -22.32 -5.65 -6.75
N VAL A 212 -22.75 -6.76 -6.14
CA VAL A 212 -22.62 -6.96 -4.70
C VAL A 212 -21.25 -7.57 -4.40
N LEU A 213 -20.54 -6.97 -3.43
CA LEU A 213 -19.26 -7.46 -2.94
C LEU A 213 -19.46 -8.54 -1.87
N PHE A 214 -18.91 -9.73 -2.12
CA PHE A 214 -18.95 -10.86 -1.19
C PHE A 214 -17.62 -11.00 -0.45
N PHE A 215 -17.62 -10.62 0.83
CA PHE A 215 -16.48 -10.82 1.73
C PHE A 215 -16.96 -11.10 3.17
N SER A 216 -16.17 -11.87 3.91
CA SER A 216 -16.45 -12.24 5.30
C SER A 216 -16.09 -11.14 6.30
N GLN A 217 -15.00 -10.43 6.04
CA GLN A 217 -14.50 -9.36 6.90
C GLN A 217 -13.86 -8.23 6.08
N LEU A 218 -13.97 -7.01 6.60
CA LEU A 218 -13.23 -5.87 6.06
C LEU A 218 -11.74 -6.10 6.23
N ARG A 219 -10.95 -5.66 5.25
CA ARG A 219 -9.50 -5.71 5.35
C ARG A 219 -8.97 -4.55 6.18
N THR A 220 -7.88 -4.81 6.86
CA THR A 220 -7.05 -3.80 7.54
C THR A 220 -5.64 -3.76 6.96
N PHE A 221 -4.82 -2.78 7.38
CA PHE A 221 -3.39 -2.74 7.05
C PHE A 221 -2.62 -4.03 7.40
N LYS A 222 -3.15 -4.90 8.27
CA LYS A 222 -2.56 -6.20 8.61
C LYS A 222 -2.86 -7.28 7.57
N THR A 223 -3.98 -7.15 6.88
CA THR A 223 -4.55 -8.20 6.02
C THR A 223 -4.57 -7.83 4.54
N PHE A 224 -4.43 -6.54 4.22
CA PHE A 224 -4.29 -6.01 2.88
C PHE A 224 -2.95 -5.29 2.82
N LYS A 225 -1.94 -6.03 2.36
CA LYS A 225 -0.54 -5.61 2.49
C LYS A 225 -0.21 -4.46 1.56
N LYS A 226 -0.72 -4.47 0.32
CA LYS A 226 -0.44 -3.42 -0.66
C LYS A 226 -1.45 -3.41 -1.82
N PRO A 227 -1.50 -2.33 -2.61
CA PRO A 227 -2.28 -2.28 -3.85
C PRO A 227 -2.08 -3.50 -4.75
N TRP A 228 -3.17 -3.93 -5.37
CA TRP A 228 -3.37 -5.11 -6.23
C TRP A 228 -3.21 -6.49 -5.57
N ALA A 229 -2.91 -6.55 -4.27
CA ALA A 229 -2.67 -7.81 -3.57
C ALA A 229 -3.93 -8.46 -2.99
N TRP A 230 -5.11 -7.86 -3.12
CA TRP A 230 -6.35 -8.43 -2.59
C TRP A 230 -7.34 -8.80 -3.68
N GLU A 231 -7.51 -10.10 -3.91
CA GLU A 231 -8.63 -10.62 -4.69
C GLU A 231 -9.95 -10.44 -3.92
N ILE A 232 -10.84 -9.60 -4.44
CA ILE A 232 -12.14 -9.31 -3.84
C ILE A 232 -13.28 -10.10 -4.49
N MET A 233 -13.12 -10.45 -5.77
CA MET A 233 -13.99 -11.34 -6.55
C MET A 233 -13.09 -12.12 -7.52
N PRO A 234 -13.54 -13.25 -8.10
CA PRO A 234 -12.73 -14.02 -9.04
C PRO A 234 -12.13 -13.13 -10.14
N ASN A 235 -10.81 -13.05 -10.19
CA ASN A 235 -10.03 -12.21 -11.11
C ASN A 235 -10.21 -10.67 -10.96
N VAL A 236 -10.72 -10.21 -9.82
CA VAL A 236 -10.84 -8.78 -9.49
C VAL A 236 -9.96 -8.48 -8.29
N TYR A 237 -8.94 -7.67 -8.51
CA TYR A 237 -7.93 -7.32 -7.52
C TYR A 237 -7.98 -5.84 -7.13
N LEU A 238 -7.75 -5.58 -5.85
CA LEU A 238 -7.54 -4.29 -5.23
C LEU A 238 -6.14 -4.13 -4.71
#